data_AF-A0A538RVG7-F1
#
_entry.id   AF-A0A538RVG7-F1
#
_cell.length_a   1.000
_cell.length_b   1.000
_cell.length_c   1.000
_cell.angle_alpha   90.00
_cell.angle_beta   90.00
_cell.angle_gamma   90.00
#
_symmetry.space_group_name_H-M   'P 1'
#
loop_
_entity.id
_entity.type
_entity.pdbx_description
1 polymer ?
#
loop_
_entity_poly.entity_id
_entity_poly.type
_entity_poly.pdbx_seq_one_letter_code
_entity_poly.pdbx_strand_id
1 'polypeptide(L)'
;MIRHREVIMRGLTVGAWSALLACGLMVWTGGSARAEDSPKPKTKKYIALIHRPGQKEEVESTFDLNQEKSSRELMDLLNNGEVEELRREREINILAISWDLGLWTVVVFVLLLLVLRKLAWKPMLEGLHRREATIREAMEEALRARDEAQRTRAELEKQMSGAEDKVRQILDEARHNAQQTTENMIAQARTEIQSERERLQREIGMARDQALQQIWNQTANLATQISAKLLRRQLTPDDNRRLVDEALAEIGQADIGWKDQLAL
;
A
#
# COMPACT_ATOMS: atom_id res chain seq x y z
N MET A 1 -35.89 4.86 -1.36
CA MET A 1 -35.62 6.05 -2.18
C MET A 1 -34.32 5.76 -2.93
N ILE A 2 -34.38 5.52 -4.25
CA ILE A 2 -33.31 5.37 -5.27
C ILE A 2 -33.93 4.48 -6.36
N ARG A 3 -34.84 5.10 -7.10
CA ARG A 3 -35.42 4.66 -8.38
C ARG A 3 -35.38 5.94 -9.23
N HIS A 4 -35.10 5.81 -10.53
CA HIS A 4 -35.04 6.87 -11.56
C HIS A 4 -33.73 7.63 -11.75
N ARG A 5 -32.75 7.03 -12.46
CA ARG A 5 -31.87 7.84 -13.33
C ARG A 5 -31.16 7.16 -14.51
N GLU A 6 -31.59 5.98 -14.97
CA GLU A 6 -30.98 5.30 -16.14
C GLU A 6 -31.78 5.34 -17.45
N VAL A 7 -32.91 6.05 -17.53
CA VAL A 7 -33.81 5.94 -18.71
C VAL A 7 -33.65 7.07 -19.75
N ILE A 8 -32.83 8.10 -19.53
CA ILE A 8 -32.90 9.33 -20.36
C ILE A 8 -31.84 9.44 -21.47
N MET A 9 -30.80 8.59 -21.52
CA MET A 9 -29.75 8.68 -22.57
C MET A 9 -29.73 7.51 -23.56
N ARG A 10 -30.91 7.00 -23.95
CA ARG A 10 -31.06 6.09 -25.11
C ARG A 10 -32.10 6.56 -26.14
N GLY A 11 -32.67 7.75 -25.98
CA GLY A 11 -33.78 8.24 -26.80
C GLY A 11 -33.44 9.17 -27.98
N LEU A 12 -32.19 9.64 -28.14
CA LEU A 12 -31.89 10.72 -29.10
C LEU A 12 -30.95 10.37 -30.27
N THR A 13 -30.46 9.13 -30.37
CA THR A 13 -29.50 8.74 -31.43
C THR A 13 -30.05 7.76 -32.45
N VAL A 14 -31.29 7.27 -32.29
CA VAL A 14 -31.91 6.28 -33.19
C VAL A 14 -32.71 6.93 -34.34
N GLY A 15 -33.04 8.23 -34.24
CA GLY A 15 -33.84 8.94 -35.25
C GLY A 15 -33.08 9.52 -36.46
N ALA A 16 -31.74 9.56 -36.43
CA ALA A 16 -30.93 10.22 -37.47
C ALA A 16 -30.20 9.25 -38.42
N TRP A 17 -30.21 7.94 -38.13
CA TRP A 17 -29.48 6.92 -38.91
C TRP A 17 -30.40 6.08 -39.82
N SER A 18 -31.72 6.22 -39.72
CA SER A 18 -32.68 5.50 -40.58
C SER A 18 -32.87 6.13 -41.97
N ALA A 19 -32.44 7.38 -42.19
CA ALA A 19 -32.60 8.07 -43.46
C ALA A 19 -31.44 7.87 -44.46
N LEU A 20 -30.31 7.29 -44.03
CA LEU A 20 -29.12 7.08 -44.88
C LEU A 20 -28.92 5.63 -45.34
N LEU A 21 -29.72 4.68 -44.86
CA LEU A 21 -29.69 3.27 -45.31
C LEU A 21 -30.65 2.97 -46.49
N ALA A 22 -31.44 3.93 -46.95
CA ALA A 22 -32.44 3.73 -48.01
C ALA A 22 -31.99 4.18 -49.43
N CYS A 23 -30.78 4.71 -49.61
CA CYS A 23 -30.31 5.21 -50.92
C CYS A 23 -29.04 4.51 -51.46
N GLY A 24 -28.53 3.46 -50.79
CA GLY A 24 -27.24 2.84 -51.13
C GLY A 24 -27.30 1.50 -51.88
N LEU A 25 -28.48 1.02 -52.29
CA LEU A 25 -28.63 -0.37 -52.78
C LEU A 25 -29.41 -0.44 -54.10
N MET A 26 -28.98 0.29 -55.13
CA MET A 26 -29.50 0.05 -56.49
C MET A 26 -28.57 0.51 -57.62
N VAL A 27 -27.26 0.35 -57.49
CA VAL A 27 -26.32 0.60 -58.60
C VAL A 27 -25.18 -0.42 -58.57
N TRP A 28 -25.47 -1.72 -58.75
CA TRP A 28 -24.46 -2.67 -59.24
C TRP A 28 -25.05 -4.04 -59.63
N THR A 29 -25.63 -4.15 -60.83
CA THR A 29 -25.59 -5.40 -61.61
C THR A 29 -25.43 -5.03 -63.08
N GLY A 30 -24.21 -5.15 -63.59
CA GLY A 30 -23.98 -5.28 -65.04
C GLY A 30 -24.79 -6.48 -65.54
N GLY A 31 -25.40 -6.43 -66.72
CA GLY A 31 -24.77 -6.07 -67.97
C GLY A 31 -24.55 -7.34 -68.79
N SER A 32 -25.60 -7.80 -69.48
CA SER A 32 -25.45 -8.46 -70.78
C SER A 32 -26.65 -8.09 -71.64
N ALA A 33 -26.40 -7.20 -72.60
CA ALA A 33 -27.33 -6.84 -73.64
C ALA A 33 -27.02 -7.70 -74.87
N ARG A 34 -28.03 -8.35 -75.45
CA ARG A 34 -28.03 -8.66 -76.89
C ARG A 34 -29.46 -8.72 -77.44
N ALA A 35 -29.58 -8.09 -78.61
CA ALA A 35 -30.65 -8.11 -79.60
C ALA A 35 -31.95 -7.39 -79.19
N GLU A 36 -32.24 -6.19 -79.70
CA GLU A 36 -32.64 -5.86 -81.08
C GLU A 36 -34.13 -5.54 -81.10
N ASP A 37 -34.45 -4.29 -81.44
CA ASP A 37 -35.47 -3.89 -82.40
C ASP A 37 -36.44 -2.76 -81.94
N SER A 38 -36.36 -1.67 -82.72
CA SER A 38 -37.39 -0.67 -83.06
C SER A 38 -37.91 0.36 -82.03
N PRO A 39 -37.89 1.68 -82.38
CA PRO A 39 -38.51 2.73 -81.58
C PRO A 39 -40.03 2.75 -81.81
N LYS A 40 -40.82 2.29 -80.83
CA LYS A 40 -42.29 2.35 -80.90
C LYS A 40 -42.82 3.71 -80.40
N PRO A 41 -43.79 4.31 -81.09
CA PRO A 41 -44.28 5.65 -80.80
C PRO A 41 -45.07 5.71 -79.48
N LYS A 42 -44.91 6.85 -78.79
CA LYS A 42 -45.48 7.23 -77.48
C LYS A 42 -46.99 6.95 -77.39
N THR A 43 -47.39 5.97 -76.58
CA THR A 43 -48.80 5.70 -76.26
C THR A 43 -49.15 6.26 -74.88
N LYS A 44 -50.22 7.06 -74.79
CA LYS A 44 -50.72 7.64 -73.54
C LYS A 44 -51.50 6.57 -72.76
N LYS A 45 -50.99 6.15 -71.60
CA LYS A 45 -51.63 5.20 -70.69
C LYS A 45 -52.54 5.93 -69.69
N TYR A 46 -53.70 5.35 -69.41
CA TYR A 46 -54.63 5.85 -68.40
C TYR A 46 -55.02 4.70 -67.46
N ILE A 47 -55.07 4.99 -66.17
CA ILE A 47 -55.55 4.07 -65.13
C ILE A 47 -56.99 4.44 -64.84
N ALA A 48 -57.90 3.47 -64.89
CA ALA A 48 -59.30 3.63 -64.51
C ALA A 48 -59.61 2.72 -63.31
N LEU A 49 -60.18 3.28 -62.24
CA LEU A 49 -60.71 2.54 -61.10
C LEU A 49 -62.12 2.09 -61.47
N ILE A 50 -62.37 0.77 -61.54
CA ILE A 50 -63.66 0.20 -61.93
C ILE A 50 -64.35 -0.37 -60.68
N HIS A 51 -65.59 0.04 -60.39
CA HIS A 51 -66.38 -0.47 -59.27
C HIS A 51 -67.46 -1.46 -59.72
N ARG A 52 -67.17 -2.77 -59.72
CA ARG A 52 -68.15 -3.81 -60.06
C ARG A 52 -69.10 -4.09 -58.88
N PRO A 53 -70.43 -3.98 -59.01
CA PRO A 53 -71.34 -4.20 -57.89
C PRO A 53 -71.31 -5.68 -57.44
N GLY A 54 -70.81 -5.93 -56.23
CA GLY A 54 -70.83 -7.27 -55.59
C GLY A 54 -69.46 -7.88 -55.22
N GLN A 55 -68.33 -7.21 -55.47
CA GLN A 55 -67.00 -7.62 -54.99
C GLN A 55 -66.25 -6.43 -54.37
N LYS A 56 -65.60 -6.65 -53.21
CA LYS A 56 -64.88 -5.61 -52.42
C LYS A 56 -63.41 -5.44 -52.82
N GLU A 57 -63.06 -5.66 -54.09
CA GLU A 57 -61.69 -5.46 -54.57
C GLU A 57 -61.68 -4.43 -55.69
N GLU A 58 -60.97 -3.33 -55.41
CA GLU A 58 -60.67 -2.23 -56.30
C GLU A 58 -59.61 -2.71 -57.31
N VAL A 59 -60.04 -3.03 -58.53
CA VAL A 59 -59.13 -3.54 -59.57
C VAL A 59 -58.65 -2.37 -60.41
N GLU A 60 -57.39 -2.00 -60.21
CA GLU A 60 -56.68 -0.97 -60.97
C GLU A 60 -56.25 -1.54 -62.32
N SER A 61 -57.00 -1.26 -63.40
CA SER A 61 -56.66 -1.73 -64.74
C SER A 61 -56.12 -0.58 -65.60
N THR A 62 -54.93 -0.81 -66.18
CA THR A 62 -54.28 0.12 -67.09
C THR A 62 -54.79 -0.14 -68.50
N PHE A 63 -55.48 0.84 -69.11
CA PHE A 63 -55.95 0.73 -70.48
C PHE A 63 -55.05 1.54 -71.42
N ASP A 64 -54.46 0.85 -72.39
CA ASP A 64 -53.69 1.45 -73.49
C ASP A 64 -54.65 1.87 -74.64
N LEU A 65 -54.89 3.17 -74.79
CA LEU A 65 -55.83 3.74 -75.78
C LEU A 65 -55.42 3.57 -77.26
N ASN A 66 -54.29 2.93 -77.56
CA ASN A 66 -53.84 2.66 -78.92
C ASN A 66 -54.22 1.24 -79.41
N GLN A 67 -54.80 0.41 -78.54
CA GLN A 67 -55.40 -0.87 -78.95
C GLN A 67 -56.91 -0.73 -79.12
N GLU A 68 -57.42 -1.13 -80.29
CA GLU A 68 -58.84 -1.03 -80.65
C GLU A 68 -59.76 -1.81 -79.69
N LYS A 69 -59.26 -2.91 -79.10
CA LYS A 69 -59.99 -3.71 -78.10
C LYS A 69 -60.09 -3.01 -76.75
N SER A 70 -58.96 -2.47 -76.27
CA SER A 70 -58.88 -1.75 -75.00
C SER A 70 -59.70 -0.46 -75.03
N SER A 71 -59.80 0.20 -76.20
CA SER A 71 -60.67 1.37 -76.37
C SER A 71 -62.16 1.03 -76.32
N ARG A 72 -62.60 -0.12 -76.84
CA ARG A 72 -64.02 -0.53 -76.74
C ARG A 72 -64.40 -0.92 -75.32
N GLU A 73 -63.49 -1.60 -74.62
CA GLU A 73 -63.67 -2.00 -73.22
C GLU A 73 -63.76 -0.78 -72.29
N LEU A 74 -62.92 0.24 -72.51
CA LEU A 74 -63.01 1.51 -71.78
C LEU A 74 -64.31 2.26 -72.11
N MET A 75 -64.77 2.21 -73.36
CA MET A 75 -66.05 2.84 -73.77
C MET A 75 -67.28 2.13 -73.20
N ASP A 76 -67.26 0.80 -73.07
CA ASP A 76 -68.32 0.04 -72.38
C ASP A 76 -68.38 0.39 -70.88
N LEU A 77 -67.23 0.54 -70.23
CA LEU A 77 -67.14 0.91 -68.82
C LEU A 77 -67.56 2.37 -68.55
N LEU A 78 -67.25 3.28 -69.47
CA LEU A 78 -67.71 4.67 -69.44
C LEU A 78 -69.23 4.77 -69.65
N ASN A 79 -69.79 4.01 -70.59
CA ASN A 79 -71.22 4.02 -70.90
C ASN A 79 -72.07 3.40 -69.77
N ASN A 80 -71.48 2.48 -69.00
CA ASN A 80 -72.09 1.91 -67.79
C ASN A 80 -71.89 2.77 -66.53
N GLY A 81 -71.19 3.91 -66.64
CA GLY A 81 -71.04 4.89 -65.54
C GLY A 81 -70.07 4.51 -64.43
N GLU A 82 -69.16 3.54 -64.65
CA GLU A 82 -68.29 2.96 -63.61
C GLU A 82 -66.90 3.64 -63.46
N VAL A 83 -66.66 4.79 -64.09
CA VAL A 83 -65.33 5.45 -64.07
C VAL A 83 -65.40 6.81 -63.34
N GLU A 84 -64.91 6.86 -62.10
CA GLU A 84 -65.07 8.04 -61.22
C GLU A 84 -63.88 9.03 -61.24
N GLU A 85 -62.66 8.64 -61.63
CA GLU A 85 -61.56 9.60 -61.83
C GLU A 85 -60.48 9.08 -62.80
N LEU A 86 -60.15 9.84 -63.86
CA LEU A 86 -59.02 9.57 -64.76
C LEU A 86 -57.79 10.36 -64.29
N ARG A 87 -56.91 9.74 -63.49
CA ARG A 87 -55.67 10.37 -63.02
C ARG A 87 -54.53 10.11 -64.00
N ARG A 88 -53.95 11.17 -64.57
CA ARG A 88 -52.79 11.10 -65.46
C ARG A 88 -51.53 10.75 -64.67
N GLU A 89 -50.89 9.63 -64.96
CA GLU A 89 -49.56 9.29 -64.42
C GLU A 89 -48.55 10.39 -64.81
N ARG A 90 -47.95 11.00 -63.80
CA ARG A 90 -46.83 11.91 -63.99
C ARG A 90 -45.57 11.06 -63.96
N GLU A 91 -45.07 10.69 -65.14
CA GLU A 91 -43.78 10.00 -65.26
C GLU A 91 -42.69 10.86 -64.59
N ILE A 92 -42.23 10.45 -63.40
CA ILE A 92 -41.02 11.02 -62.81
C ILE A 92 -39.88 10.48 -63.65
N ASN A 93 -39.30 11.33 -64.49
CA ASN A 93 -38.18 10.98 -65.34
C ASN A 93 -36.90 10.75 -64.51
N ILE A 94 -36.75 9.55 -63.94
CA ILE A 94 -35.57 9.09 -63.20
C ILE A 94 -34.30 9.00 -64.08
N LEU A 95 -34.46 8.98 -65.41
CA LEU A 95 -33.37 8.99 -66.40
C LEU A 95 -33.11 10.37 -67.02
N ALA A 96 -33.97 11.37 -66.76
CA ALA A 96 -33.61 12.75 -67.03
C ALA A 96 -32.69 13.20 -65.90
N ILE A 97 -31.43 12.76 -65.96
CA ILE A 97 -30.38 13.34 -65.14
C ILE A 97 -30.18 14.78 -65.62
N SER A 98 -31.02 15.66 -65.11
CA SER A 98 -30.90 17.08 -65.27
C SER A 98 -29.56 17.48 -64.65
N TRP A 99 -28.67 18.06 -65.45
CA TRP A 99 -27.35 18.54 -65.03
C TRP A 99 -27.43 19.42 -63.77
N ASP A 100 -28.55 20.11 -63.58
CA ASP A 100 -28.91 20.89 -62.40
C ASP A 100 -28.93 20.05 -61.09
N LEU A 101 -29.54 18.86 -61.10
CA LEU A 101 -29.67 18.01 -59.92
C LEU A 101 -28.34 17.32 -59.58
N GLY A 102 -27.57 16.94 -60.60
CA GLY A 102 -26.23 16.38 -60.43
C GLY A 102 -25.25 17.38 -59.82
N LEU A 103 -25.26 18.63 -60.31
CA LEU A 103 -24.42 19.70 -59.78
C LEU A 103 -24.77 20.00 -58.33
N TRP A 104 -26.07 20.08 -57.98
CA TRP A 104 -26.46 20.28 -56.58
C TRP A 104 -26.05 19.13 -55.65
N THR A 105 -26.16 17.89 -56.11
CA THR A 105 -25.72 16.72 -55.34
C THR A 105 -24.22 16.76 -55.06
N VAL A 106 -23.40 17.15 -56.05
CA VAL A 106 -21.95 17.31 -55.89
C VAL A 106 -21.64 18.45 -54.91
N VAL A 107 -22.33 19.60 -55.01
CA VAL A 107 -22.10 20.72 -54.08
C VAL A 107 -22.46 20.34 -52.64
N VAL A 108 -23.58 19.65 -52.42
CA VAL A 108 -23.97 19.16 -51.08
C VAL A 108 -22.97 18.12 -50.57
N PHE A 109 -22.49 17.22 -51.43
CA PHE A 109 -21.47 16.24 -51.07
C PHE A 109 -20.14 16.90 -50.68
N VAL A 110 -19.67 17.89 -51.45
CA VAL A 110 -18.45 18.64 -51.14
C VAL A 110 -18.62 19.45 -49.86
N LEU A 111 -19.78 20.09 -49.66
CA LEU A 111 -20.08 20.83 -48.44
C LEU A 111 -20.08 19.91 -47.22
N LEU A 112 -20.70 18.73 -47.33
CA LEU A 112 -20.66 17.68 -46.30
C LEU A 112 -19.22 17.24 -46.01
N LEU A 113 -18.42 16.97 -47.05
CA LEU A 113 -17.01 16.56 -46.91
C LEU A 113 -16.19 17.63 -46.18
N LEU A 114 -16.36 18.91 -46.52
CA LEU A 114 -15.68 20.01 -45.84
C LEU A 114 -16.05 20.09 -44.35
N VAL A 115 -17.33 19.91 -44.01
CA VAL A 115 -17.82 19.86 -42.63
C VAL A 115 -17.22 18.66 -41.89
N LEU A 116 -17.23 17.48 -42.50
CA LEU A 116 -16.67 16.26 -41.92
C LEU A 116 -15.16 16.36 -41.73
N ARG A 117 -14.43 16.93 -42.69
CA ARG A 117 -12.99 17.14 -42.61
C ARG A 117 -12.62 18.04 -41.43
N LYS A 118 -13.43 19.09 -41.17
CA LYS A 118 -13.18 19.99 -40.03
C LYS A 118 -13.55 19.35 -38.68
N LEU A 119 -14.62 18.56 -38.63
CA LEU A 119 -15.16 18.00 -37.39
C LEU A 119 -14.56 16.64 -36.98
N ALA A 120 -14.32 15.73 -37.92
CA ALA A 120 -13.89 14.36 -37.62
C ALA A 120 -12.36 14.21 -37.49
N TRP A 121 -11.58 15.04 -38.19
CA TRP A 121 -10.12 14.89 -38.23
C TRP A 121 -9.45 15.23 -36.90
N LYS A 122 -9.94 16.27 -36.21
CA LYS A 122 -9.45 16.69 -34.89
C LYS A 122 -9.60 15.61 -33.81
N PRO A 123 -10.80 15.08 -33.50
CA PRO A 123 -10.97 14.09 -32.45
C PRO A 123 -10.28 12.75 -32.77
N MET A 124 -10.13 12.40 -34.05
CA MET A 124 -9.43 11.18 -34.46
C MET A 124 -7.92 11.24 -34.14
N LEU A 125 -7.27 12.34 -34.52
CA LEU A 125 -5.85 12.56 -34.21
C LEU A 125 -5.62 12.72 -32.71
N GLU A 126 -6.50 13.44 -32.02
CA GLU A 126 -6.42 13.61 -30.56
C GLU A 126 -6.55 12.26 -29.83
N GLY A 127 -7.45 11.39 -30.28
CA GLY A 127 -7.57 10.03 -29.74
C GLY A 127 -6.31 9.18 -29.94
N LEU A 128 -5.66 9.29 -31.10
CA LEU A 128 -4.42 8.57 -31.40
C LEU A 128 -3.25 9.10 -30.57
N HIS A 129 -3.07 10.42 -30.52
CA HIS A 129 -2.04 11.05 -29.70
C HIS A 129 -2.23 10.78 -28.21
N ARG A 130 -3.48 10.76 -27.73
CA ARG A 130 -3.77 10.39 -26.33
C ARG A 130 -3.37 8.96 -26.03
N ARG A 131 -3.69 8.01 -26.92
CA ARG A 131 -3.26 6.60 -26.76
C ARG A 131 -1.74 6.48 -26.76
N GLU A 132 -1.07 7.14 -27.69
CA GLU A 132 0.39 7.16 -27.77
C GLU A 132 1.02 7.76 -26.51
N ALA A 133 0.50 8.89 -26.03
CA ALA A 133 0.95 9.54 -24.80
C ALA A 133 0.76 8.63 -23.59
N THR A 134 -0.41 8.01 -23.42
CA THR A 134 -0.67 7.08 -22.30
C THR A 134 0.26 5.86 -22.34
N ILE A 135 0.55 5.30 -23.52
CA ILE A 135 1.48 4.18 -23.64
C ILE A 135 2.90 4.62 -23.27
N ARG A 136 3.34 5.78 -23.75
CA ARG A 136 4.67 6.32 -23.40
C ARG A 136 4.78 6.61 -21.91
N GLU A 137 3.77 7.23 -21.32
CA GLU A 137 3.72 7.53 -19.89
C GLU A 137 3.75 6.24 -19.05
N ALA A 138 2.95 5.23 -19.40
CA ALA A 138 2.95 3.94 -18.71
C ALA A 138 4.31 3.21 -18.82
N MET A 139 4.98 3.33 -19.97
CA MET A 139 6.33 2.77 -20.16
C MET A 139 7.38 3.52 -19.34
N GLU A 140 7.33 4.85 -19.30
CA GLU A 140 8.22 5.66 -18.46
C GLU A 140 8.00 5.38 -16.98
N GLU A 141 6.75 5.28 -16.53
CA GLU A 141 6.41 4.95 -15.15
C GLU A 141 6.90 3.55 -14.79
N ALA A 142 6.71 2.57 -15.67
CA ALA A 142 7.23 1.21 -15.46
C ALA A 142 8.76 1.18 -15.37
N LEU A 143 9.47 1.99 -16.17
CA LEU A 143 10.92 2.12 -16.11
C LEU A 143 11.38 2.78 -14.82
N ARG A 144 10.73 3.88 -14.40
CA ARG A 144 11.02 4.57 -13.13
C ARG A 144 10.77 3.66 -11.94
N ALA A 145 9.63 2.98 -11.90
CA ALA A 145 9.30 2.02 -10.85
C ALA A 145 10.32 0.87 -10.77
N ARG A 146 10.84 0.40 -11.92
CA ARG A 146 11.91 -0.61 -11.93
C ARG A 146 13.24 -0.07 -11.41
N ASP A 147 13.65 1.12 -11.81
CA ASP A 147 14.89 1.77 -11.34
C ASP A 147 14.80 2.06 -9.82
N GLU A 148 13.68 2.58 -9.34
CA GLU A 148 13.42 2.80 -7.91
C GLU A 148 13.43 1.50 -7.12
N ALA A 149 12.81 0.43 -7.64
CA ALA A 149 12.86 -0.88 -7.00
C ALA A 149 14.29 -1.45 -6.96
N GLN A 150 15.08 -1.28 -8.01
CA GLN A 150 16.49 -1.69 -8.04
C GLN A 150 17.34 -0.89 -7.04
N ARG A 151 17.17 0.43 -6.98
CA ARG A 151 17.84 1.29 -6.00
C ARG A 151 17.48 0.93 -4.58
N THR A 152 16.21 0.72 -4.31
CA THR A 152 15.72 0.33 -2.98
C THR A 152 16.29 -1.03 -2.58
N ARG A 153 16.34 -2.00 -3.50
CA ARG A 153 16.97 -3.30 -3.24
C ARG A 153 18.47 -3.17 -2.93
N ALA A 154 19.20 -2.41 -3.73
CA ALA A 154 20.63 -2.19 -3.51
C ALA A 154 20.90 -1.49 -2.16
N GLU A 155 20.06 -0.51 -1.78
CA GLU A 155 20.14 0.16 -0.48
C GLU A 155 19.81 -0.79 0.67
N LEU A 156 18.79 -1.64 0.54
CA LEU A 156 18.47 -2.66 1.53
C LEU A 156 19.60 -3.68 1.69
N GLU A 157 20.20 -4.17 0.60
CA GLU A 157 21.35 -5.08 0.65
C GLU A 157 22.55 -4.42 1.34
N LYS A 158 22.79 -3.14 1.07
CA LYS A 158 23.83 -2.35 1.75
C LYS A 158 23.53 -2.14 3.24
N GLN A 159 22.27 -1.92 3.59
CA GLN A 159 21.86 -1.80 5.00
C GLN A 159 21.96 -3.14 5.73
N MET A 160 21.61 -4.26 5.08
CA MET A 160 21.75 -5.60 5.67
C MET A 160 23.21 -5.95 5.91
N SER A 161 24.09 -5.76 4.92
CA SER A 161 25.53 -5.96 5.11
C SER A 161 26.11 -5.05 6.19
N GLY A 162 25.76 -3.77 6.19
CA GLY A 162 26.16 -2.83 7.25
C GLY A 162 25.61 -3.19 8.64
N ALA A 163 24.43 -3.80 8.72
CA ALA A 163 23.87 -4.30 9.97
C ALA A 163 24.61 -5.54 10.47
N GLU A 164 24.97 -6.48 9.58
CA GLU A 164 25.77 -7.66 9.92
C GLU A 164 27.14 -7.27 10.48
N ASP A 165 27.81 -6.29 9.86
CA ASP A 165 29.10 -5.78 10.34
C ASP A 165 28.98 -5.11 11.72
N LYS A 166 27.93 -4.29 11.93
CA LYS A 166 27.64 -3.71 13.25
C LYS A 166 27.38 -4.77 14.31
N VAL A 167 26.62 -5.82 13.98
CA VAL A 167 26.34 -6.92 14.91
C VAL A 167 27.64 -7.65 15.29
N ARG A 168 28.52 -7.92 14.31
CA ARG A 168 29.84 -8.50 14.58
C ARG A 168 30.67 -7.60 15.50
N GLN A 169 30.72 -6.31 15.21
CA GLN A 169 31.45 -5.34 16.04
C GLN A 169 30.92 -5.29 17.48
N ILE A 170 29.59 -5.25 17.66
CA ILE A 170 28.96 -5.26 18.99
C ILE A 170 29.28 -6.56 19.73
N LEU A 171 29.26 -7.70 19.04
CA LEU A 171 29.56 -9.00 19.66
C LEU A 171 31.01 -9.10 20.09
N ASP A 172 31.95 -8.61 19.28
CA ASP A 172 33.37 -8.61 19.60
C ASP A 172 33.68 -7.64 20.75
N GLU A 173 33.06 -6.46 20.76
CA GLU A 173 33.16 -5.51 21.87
C GLU A 173 32.56 -6.08 23.16
N ALA A 174 31.39 -6.72 23.09
CA ALA A 174 30.76 -7.38 24.23
C ALA A 174 31.63 -8.50 24.79
N ARG A 175 32.27 -9.30 23.93
CA ARG A 175 33.23 -10.34 24.34
C ARG A 175 34.45 -9.75 25.02
N HIS A 176 35.01 -8.69 24.46
CA HIS A 176 36.17 -8.00 25.03
C HIS A 176 35.83 -7.41 26.41
N ASN A 177 34.71 -6.70 26.52
CA ASN A 177 34.24 -6.12 27.77
C ASN A 177 33.94 -7.19 28.83
N ALA A 178 33.36 -8.32 28.42
CA ALA A 178 33.10 -9.45 29.32
C ALA A 178 34.42 -10.06 29.84
N GLN A 179 35.43 -10.23 28.98
CA GLN A 179 36.75 -10.71 29.38
C GLN A 179 37.42 -9.75 30.35
N GLN A 180 37.49 -8.46 30.02
CA GLN A 180 38.06 -7.44 30.89
C GLN A 180 37.34 -7.36 32.25
N THR A 181 36.01 -7.40 32.24
CA THR A 181 35.22 -7.39 33.48
C THR A 181 35.52 -8.63 34.33
N THR A 182 35.61 -9.80 33.69
CA THR A 182 35.97 -11.05 34.39
C THR A 182 37.36 -10.97 35.01
N GLU A 183 38.35 -10.49 34.25
CA GLU A 183 39.72 -10.31 34.74
C GLU A 183 39.78 -9.33 35.91
N ASN A 184 39.07 -8.20 35.81
CA ASN A 184 38.98 -7.21 36.88
C ASN A 184 38.30 -7.77 38.13
N MET A 185 37.20 -8.52 37.98
CA MET A 185 36.53 -9.19 39.10
C MET A 185 37.45 -10.20 39.78
N ILE A 186 38.19 -11.01 39.01
CA ILE A 186 39.15 -11.98 39.57
C ILE A 186 40.30 -11.25 40.30
N ALA A 187 40.81 -10.16 39.73
CA ALA A 187 41.87 -9.36 40.36
C ALA A 187 41.41 -8.70 41.67
N GLN A 188 40.21 -8.13 41.68
CA GLN A 188 39.59 -7.56 42.88
C GLN A 188 39.35 -8.64 43.94
N ALA A 189 38.73 -9.77 43.57
CA ALA A 189 38.49 -10.88 44.48
C ALA A 189 39.79 -11.43 45.10
N ARG A 190 40.88 -11.54 44.32
CA ARG A 190 42.20 -11.94 44.85
C ARG A 190 42.74 -10.94 45.85
N THR A 191 42.59 -9.65 45.56
CA THR A 191 43.04 -8.57 46.45
C THR A 191 42.25 -8.57 47.76
N GLU A 192 40.92 -8.72 47.68
CA GLU A 192 40.04 -8.82 48.84
C GLU A 192 40.38 -10.05 49.68
N ILE A 193 40.51 -11.23 49.07
CA ILE A 193 40.90 -12.47 49.76
C ILE A 193 42.25 -12.30 50.47
N GLN A 194 43.23 -11.64 49.84
CA GLN A 194 44.53 -11.40 50.45
C GLN A 194 44.41 -10.44 51.65
N SER A 195 43.68 -9.34 51.50
CA SER A 195 43.45 -8.38 52.59
C SER A 195 42.71 -8.99 53.77
N GLU A 196 41.74 -9.87 53.49
CA GLU A 196 40.95 -10.60 54.47
C GLU A 196 41.83 -11.63 55.20
N ARG A 197 42.67 -12.37 54.47
CA ARG A 197 43.64 -13.30 55.07
C ARG A 197 44.59 -12.59 56.02
N GLU A 198 45.12 -11.43 55.64
CA GLU A 198 45.99 -10.64 56.50
C GLU A 198 45.24 -10.12 57.73
N ARG A 199 43.97 -9.71 57.58
CA ARG A 199 43.13 -9.32 58.72
C ARG A 199 42.92 -10.49 59.69
N LEU A 200 42.53 -11.65 59.18
CA LEU A 200 42.34 -12.86 59.98
C LEU A 200 43.62 -13.31 60.68
N GLN A 201 44.78 -13.23 60.03
CA GLN A 201 46.07 -13.52 60.67
C GLN A 201 46.36 -12.57 61.84
N ARG A 202 46.08 -11.26 61.68
CA ARG A 202 46.22 -10.29 62.77
C ARG A 202 45.24 -10.58 63.91
N GLU A 203 43.98 -10.89 63.60
CA GLU A 203 42.97 -11.24 64.61
C GLU A 203 43.34 -12.51 65.37
N ILE A 204 43.81 -13.55 64.70
CA ILE A 204 44.32 -14.78 65.32
C ILE A 204 45.51 -14.47 66.23
N GLY A 205 46.44 -13.60 65.80
CA GLY A 205 47.56 -13.15 66.62
C GLY A 205 47.10 -12.47 67.90
N MET A 206 46.21 -11.48 67.79
CA MET A 206 45.64 -10.77 68.94
C MET A 206 44.89 -11.70 69.89
N ALA A 207 44.06 -12.61 69.36
CA ALA A 207 43.31 -13.58 70.16
C ALA A 207 44.25 -14.56 70.89
N ARG A 208 45.33 -14.98 70.25
CA ARG A 208 46.37 -15.82 70.88
C ARG A 208 47.05 -15.09 72.03
N ASP A 209 47.44 -13.84 71.83
CA ASP A 209 48.11 -13.03 72.85
C ASP A 209 47.18 -12.77 74.05
N GLN A 210 45.91 -12.48 73.78
CA GLN A 210 44.87 -12.35 74.82
C GLN A 210 44.68 -13.67 75.59
N ALA A 211 44.61 -14.81 74.91
CA ALA A 211 44.49 -16.12 75.55
C ALA A 211 45.72 -16.44 76.43
N LEU A 212 46.93 -16.13 75.95
CA LEU A 212 48.14 -16.28 76.74
C LEU A 212 48.12 -15.37 77.98
N GLN A 213 47.74 -14.09 77.85
CA GLN A 213 47.59 -13.19 78.99
C GLN A 213 46.60 -13.72 80.03
N GLN A 214 45.47 -14.28 79.59
CA GLN A 214 44.50 -14.90 80.50
C GLN A 214 45.12 -16.10 81.25
N ILE A 215 45.89 -16.95 80.58
CA ILE A 215 46.60 -18.08 81.21
C ILE A 215 47.63 -17.60 82.23
N TRP A 216 48.41 -16.56 81.91
CA TRP A 216 49.38 -15.97 82.83
C TRP A 216 48.70 -15.40 84.08
N ASN A 217 47.60 -14.67 83.90
CA ASN A 217 46.82 -14.13 85.02
C ASN A 217 46.23 -15.24 85.90
N GLN A 218 45.70 -16.31 85.30
CA GLN A 218 45.19 -17.47 86.04
C GLN A 218 46.30 -18.19 86.82
N THR A 219 47.48 -18.34 86.21
CA THR A 219 48.64 -18.99 86.83
C THR A 219 49.20 -18.14 87.96
N ALA A 220 49.30 -16.82 87.79
CA ALA A 220 49.69 -15.89 88.85
C ALA A 220 48.73 -15.98 90.04
N ASN A 221 47.42 -15.96 89.79
CA ASN A 221 46.41 -16.11 90.84
C ASN A 221 46.53 -17.46 91.56
N LEU A 222 46.72 -18.56 90.82
CA LEU A 222 46.89 -19.89 91.42
C LEU A 222 48.18 -19.97 92.26
N ALA A 223 49.29 -19.42 91.77
CA ALA A 223 50.55 -19.34 92.49
C ALA A 223 50.38 -18.54 93.80
N THR A 224 49.73 -17.38 93.76
CA THR A 224 49.43 -16.58 94.96
C THR A 224 48.56 -17.35 95.96
N GLN A 225 47.55 -18.09 95.50
CA GLN A 225 46.72 -18.92 96.36
C GLN A 225 47.51 -20.07 97.01
N ILE A 226 48.40 -20.72 96.28
CA ILE A 226 49.27 -21.77 96.81
C ILE A 226 50.23 -21.18 97.85
N SER A 227 50.88 -20.06 97.53
CA SER A 227 51.77 -19.36 98.45
C SER A 227 51.05 -18.91 99.72
N ALA A 228 49.85 -18.34 99.61
CA ALA A 228 49.03 -17.97 100.76
C ALA A 228 48.68 -19.19 101.63
N LYS A 229 48.34 -20.33 101.00
CA LYS A 229 48.03 -21.57 101.71
C LYS A 229 49.26 -22.18 102.38
N LEU A 230 50.44 -22.11 101.76
CA LEU A 230 51.69 -22.59 102.33
C LEU A 230 52.16 -21.71 103.49
N LEU A 231 52.11 -20.38 103.33
CA LEU A 231 52.48 -19.41 104.36
C LEU A 231 51.57 -19.56 105.59
N ARG A 232 50.26 -19.69 105.39
CA ARG A 232 49.29 -19.96 106.46
C ARG A 232 49.56 -21.27 107.21
N ARG A 233 50.19 -22.26 106.57
CA ARG A 233 50.56 -23.54 107.21
C ARG A 233 51.89 -23.47 107.97
N GLN A 234 52.79 -22.58 107.59
CA GLN A 234 54.13 -22.42 108.17
C GLN A 234 54.18 -21.34 109.26
N LEU A 235 53.21 -20.42 109.33
CA LEU A 235 53.16 -19.33 110.31
C LEU A 235 53.03 -19.86 111.74
N THR A 236 54.01 -19.55 112.58
CA THR A 236 53.97 -19.79 114.03
C THR A 236 53.46 -18.56 114.80
N PRO A 237 53.03 -18.70 116.07
CA PRO A 237 52.54 -17.57 116.87
C PRO A 237 53.56 -16.42 117.03
N ASP A 238 54.87 -16.74 117.03
CA ASP A 238 55.93 -15.73 117.10
C ASP A 238 56.11 -14.97 115.77
N ASP A 239 55.94 -15.64 114.62
CA ASP A 239 56.01 -14.98 113.32
C ASP A 239 54.88 -13.94 113.15
N ASN A 240 53.67 -14.22 113.64
CA ASN A 240 52.57 -13.26 113.63
C ASN A 240 52.88 -12.01 114.45
N ARG A 241 53.51 -12.16 115.62
CA ARG A 241 53.92 -11.00 116.45
C ARG A 241 54.97 -10.17 115.74
N ARG A 242 55.99 -10.82 115.16
CA ARG A 242 57.05 -10.14 114.42
C ARG A 242 56.51 -9.36 113.21
N LEU A 243 55.56 -9.93 112.46
CA LEU A 243 54.94 -9.26 111.32
C LEU A 243 54.07 -8.06 111.73
N VAL A 244 53.39 -8.13 112.88
CA VAL A 244 52.63 -7.00 113.43
C VAL A 244 53.57 -5.87 113.86
N ASP A 245 54.66 -6.19 114.56
CA ASP A 245 55.65 -5.20 114.98
C ASP A 245 56.34 -4.53 113.77
N GLU A 246 56.64 -5.29 112.72
CA GLU A 246 57.23 -4.79 111.47
C GLU A 246 56.26 -3.91 110.67
N ALA A 247 54.98 -4.28 110.58
CA ALA A 247 53.94 -3.45 109.95
C ALA A 247 53.69 -2.14 110.73
N LEU A 248 53.72 -2.20 112.07
CA LEU A 248 53.63 -1.00 112.92
C LEU A 248 54.86 -0.09 112.75
N ALA A 249 56.04 -0.68 112.55
CA ALA A 249 57.27 0.09 112.27
C ALA A 249 57.23 0.77 110.88
N GLU A 250 56.70 0.11 109.85
CA GLU A 250 56.58 0.68 108.49
C GLU A 250 55.54 1.80 108.44
N ILE A 251 54.38 1.63 109.10
CA ILE A 251 53.39 2.71 109.26
C ILE A 251 53.99 3.87 110.07
N GLY A 252 54.77 3.56 111.10
CA GLY A 252 55.53 4.56 111.87
C GLY A 252 56.52 5.33 111.00
N GLN A 253 57.25 4.68 110.10
CA GLN A 253 58.17 5.35 109.17
C GLN A 253 57.46 6.19 108.12
N ALA A 254 56.33 5.72 107.58
CA ALA A 254 55.50 6.50 106.65
C ALA A 254 54.89 7.74 107.31
N ASP A 255 54.55 7.68 108.61
CA ASP A 255 54.04 8.82 109.38
C ASP A 255 55.11 9.88 109.71
N ILE A 256 56.40 9.49 109.71
CA ILE A 256 57.51 10.41 109.94
C ILE A 256 57.93 11.11 108.63
N GLY A 257 57.82 10.42 107.48
CA GLY A 257 58.25 10.95 106.17
C GLY A 257 57.46 12.17 105.65
N TRP A 258 56.18 12.32 106.00
CA TRP A 258 55.39 13.49 105.57
C TRP A 258 55.59 14.74 106.46
N LYS A 259 56.08 14.57 107.70
CA LYS A 259 56.34 15.69 108.61
C LYS A 259 57.63 16.44 108.27
N ASP A 260 58.65 15.75 107.80
CA ASP A 260 59.91 16.39 107.37
C ASP A 260 59.77 17.14 106.02
N GLN A 261 58.81 16.76 105.17
CA GLN A 261 58.50 17.46 103.91
C GLN A 261 57.79 18.82 104.09
N LEU A 262 57.30 19.14 105.30
CA LEU A 262 56.61 20.40 105.60
C LEU A 262 57.49 21.41 106.37
N ALA A 263 58.75 21.09 106.65
CA ALA A 263 59.67 21.91 107.44
C ALA A 263 60.81 22.57 106.61
N LEU A 264 60.71 22.57 105.27
CA LEU A 264 61.59 23.29 104.33
C LEU A 264 60.75 24.18 103.41
#